data_AF-A0A965CFU3-F1
#
_entry.id   AF-A0A965CFU3-F1
#
_cell.length_a   1.000
_cell.length_b   1.000
_cell.length_c   1.000
_cell.angle_alpha   90.00
_cell.angle_beta   90.00
_cell.angle_gamma   90.00
#
_symmetry.space_group_name_H-M   'P 1'
#
loop_
_entity.id
_entity.type
_entity.pdbx_description
1 polymer ?
#
loop_
_entity_poly.entity_id
_entity_poly.type
_entity_poly.pdbx_seq_one_letter_code
_entity_poly.pdbx_strand_id
1 'polypeptide(L)'
;MDACQFAPENESRYTLVHAEVMGQGPLEGTTFGHAFVVKDRAVVVDRSNGRNLEMPAFLYYAIGQISDIGNEHQYTWAEALEKALKYETYGPWDLKTRSGL
;
A
#
# COMPACT_ATOMS: atom_id res chain seq x y z
N MET A 1 -15.31 -12.12 23.11
CA MET A 1 -15.18 -11.84 21.66
C MET A 1 -14.96 -10.35 21.57
N ASP A 2 -13.69 -9.94 21.46
CA ASP A 2 -13.37 -8.52 21.34
C ASP A 2 -14.01 -7.94 20.09
N ALA A 3 -14.68 -6.80 20.26
CA ALA A 3 -15.33 -6.07 19.18
C ALA A 3 -14.34 -5.85 18.03
N CYS A 4 -14.84 -6.03 16.79
CA CYS A 4 -14.12 -5.70 15.55
C CYS A 4 -13.21 -4.48 15.74
N GLN A 5 -11.90 -4.68 15.66
CA GLN A 5 -10.88 -3.63 15.74
C GLN A 5 -10.92 -2.64 14.56
N PHE A 6 -11.89 -2.80 13.67
CA PHE A 6 -12.14 -1.93 12.54
C PHE A 6 -12.93 -0.73 13.05
N ALA A 7 -12.18 0.30 13.45
CA ALA A 7 -12.70 1.60 13.84
C ALA A 7 -13.73 2.13 12.83
N PRO A 8 -14.68 2.99 13.24
CA PRO A 8 -15.63 3.62 12.34
C PRO A 8 -14.92 4.27 11.14
N GLU A 9 -15.61 4.39 10.01
CA GLU A 9 -15.05 4.72 8.68
C GLU A 9 -14.10 5.94 8.64
N ASN A 10 -14.24 6.90 9.56
CA ASN A 10 -13.39 8.09 9.67
C ASN A 10 -12.18 7.96 10.64
N GLU A 11 -11.97 6.80 11.27
CA GLU A 11 -10.91 6.54 12.25
C GLU A 11 -10.13 5.25 11.97
N SER A 12 -10.13 4.74 10.73
CA SER A 12 -9.35 3.53 10.42
C SER A 12 -7.86 3.82 10.62
N ARG A 13 -7.28 3.20 11.66
CA ARG A 13 -5.85 3.30 11.96
C ARG A 13 -4.96 2.77 10.85
N TYR A 14 -5.52 2.02 9.92
CA TYR A 14 -4.81 1.40 8.81
C TYR A 14 -5.39 1.91 7.49
N THR A 15 -4.49 2.18 6.56
CA THR A 15 -4.77 2.52 5.16
C THR A 15 -4.02 1.54 4.28
N LEU A 16 -4.72 0.84 3.39
CA LEU A 16 -4.09 0.01 2.37
C LEU A 16 -3.62 0.93 1.23
N VAL A 17 -2.40 0.72 0.75
CA VAL A 17 -1.82 1.50 -0.34
C VAL A 17 -1.35 0.56 -1.44
N HIS A 18 -1.77 0.84 -2.67
CA HIS A 18 -1.20 0.28 -3.89
C HIS A 18 -0.46 1.41 -4.61
N ALA A 19 0.85 1.27 -4.83
CA ALA A 19 1.66 2.31 -5.45
C ALA A 19 2.72 1.75 -6.40
N GLU A 20 3.22 2.59 -7.31
CA GLU A 20 4.47 2.30 -8.00
C GLU A 20 5.68 2.66 -7.12
N VAL A 21 6.64 1.75 -7.05
CA VAL A 21 7.91 1.93 -6.33
C VAL A 21 9.08 1.78 -7.29
N MET A 22 10.13 2.58 -7.09
CA MET A 22 11.38 2.46 -7.82
C MET A 22 12.12 1.19 -7.39
N GLY A 23 12.48 0.35 -8.36
CA GLY A 23 13.34 -0.80 -8.13
C GLY A 23 14.70 -0.37 -7.60
N GLN A 24 15.30 -1.21 -6.75
CA GLN A 24 16.63 -0.95 -6.19
C GLN A 24 17.66 -1.95 -6.72
N GLY A 25 18.93 -1.55 -6.72
CA GLY A 25 20.04 -2.39 -7.14
C GLY A 25 19.89 -2.81 -8.61
N PRO A 26 19.86 -4.12 -8.93
CA PRO A 26 19.72 -4.59 -10.31
C PRO A 26 18.44 -4.14 -11.04
N LEU A 27 17.43 -3.68 -10.30
CA LEU A 27 16.14 -3.23 -10.84
C LEU A 27 16.02 -1.69 -10.90
N GLU A 28 17.11 -0.97 -10.64
CA GLU A 28 17.13 0.50 -10.69
C GLU A 28 16.69 1.01 -12.07
N GLY A 29 15.86 2.06 -12.07
CA GLY A 29 15.29 2.65 -13.28
C GLY A 29 14.01 1.96 -13.79
N THR A 30 13.57 0.88 -13.16
CA THR A 30 12.28 0.24 -13.45
C THR A 30 11.31 0.43 -12.29
N THR A 31 10.08 0.84 -12.58
CA THR A 31 9.01 0.95 -11.57
C THR A 31 8.18 -0.33 -11.52
N PHE A 32 7.73 -0.69 -10.32
CA PHE A 32 6.89 -1.87 -10.09
C PHE A 32 5.71 -1.51 -9.21
N GLY A 33 4.57 -2.17 -9.43
CA GLY A 33 3.44 -2.08 -8.51
C GLY A 33 3.76 -2.80 -7.20
N HIS A 34 3.42 -2.18 -6.09
CA HIS A 34 3.64 -2.70 -4.75
C HIS A 34 2.47 -2.36 -3.82
N ALA A 35 2.25 -3.22 -2.83
CA ALA A 35 1.18 -3.09 -1.86
C ALA A 35 1.73 -3.08 -0.44
N PHE A 36 1.30 -2.11 0.36
CA PHE A 36 1.70 -1.99 1.77
C PHE A 36 0.61 -1.29 2.60
N VAL A 37 0.71 -1.36 3.92
CA VAL A 37 -0.24 -0.74 4.83
C VAL A 37 0.41 0.44 5.53
N VAL A 38 -0.28 1.57 5.62
CA VAL A 38 0.12 2.71 6.45
C VAL A 38 -0.71 2.71 7.72
N LYS A 39 -0.04 2.62 8.86
CA LYS A 39 -0.61 2.71 10.21
C LYS A 39 -0.48 4.13 10.75
N ASP A 40 -1.57 4.65 11.30
CA ASP A 40 -1.70 5.95 11.94
C ASP A 40 -1.09 7.10 11.09
N ARG A 41 -1.15 6.96 9.74
CA ARG A 41 -0.55 7.85 8.73
C ARG A 41 0.96 8.10 8.88
N ALA A 42 1.65 7.33 9.72
CA ALA A 42 3.02 7.63 10.13
C ALA A 42 3.99 6.46 9.95
N VAL A 43 3.49 5.22 9.98
CA VAL A 43 4.33 4.01 9.92
C VAL A 43 3.86 3.12 8.78
N VAL A 44 4.76 2.78 7.87
CA VAL A 44 4.50 1.74 6.86
C VAL A 44 4.78 0.37 7.48
N VAL A 45 3.84 -0.55 7.31
CA VAL A 45 3.94 -1.97 7.61
C VAL A 45 3.94 -2.71 6.27
N ASP A 46 5.09 -3.29 5.92
CA ASP A 46 5.28 -4.08 4.70
C ASP A 46 5.68 -5.51 5.06
N ARG A 47 4.82 -6.46 4.70
CA ARG A 47 4.98 -7.90 4.96
C ARG A 47 5.22 -8.71 3.67
N SER A 48 5.72 -8.06 2.62
CA SER A 48 5.99 -8.69 1.32
C SER A 48 7.27 -9.52 1.30
N ASN A 49 7.36 -10.46 0.35
CA ASN A 49 8.60 -11.19 0.02
C ASN A 49 9.27 -11.90 1.22
N GLY A 50 8.49 -12.37 2.19
CA GLY A 50 8.99 -13.03 3.40
C GLY A 50 9.63 -12.07 4.42
N ARG A 51 9.51 -10.76 4.21
CA ARG A 51 10.02 -9.72 5.11
C ARG A 51 8.95 -9.30 6.10
N ASN A 52 9.41 -8.65 7.17
CA ASN A 52 8.58 -7.97 8.15
C ASN A 52 9.21 -6.61 8.42
N LEU A 53 8.83 -5.62 7.63
CA LEU A 53 9.35 -4.27 7.70
C LEU A 53 8.31 -3.33 8.32
N GLU A 54 8.73 -2.61 9.35
CA GLU A 54 7.97 -1.50 9.92
C GLU A 54 8.88 -0.29 10.00
N MET A 55 8.51 0.81 9.34
CA MET A 55 9.35 2.00 9.30
C MET A 55 8.55 3.29 9.10
N PRO A 56 9.11 4.47 9.44
CA PRO A 56 8.44 5.74 9.21
C PRO A 56 8.05 5.93 7.74
N ALA A 57 6.81 6.35 7.49
CA ALA A 57 6.27 6.50 6.15
C ALA A 57 7.10 7.45 5.28
N PHE A 58 7.57 8.58 5.85
CA PHE A 58 8.40 9.53 5.10
C PHE A 58 9.68 8.87 4.55
N LEU A 59 10.30 7.97 5.32
CA LEU A 59 11.54 7.29 4.92
C LEU A 59 11.23 6.21 3.87
N TYR A 60 10.16 5.44 4.08
CA TYR A 60 9.71 4.44 3.12
C TYR A 60 9.40 5.05 1.74
N TYR A 61 8.66 6.16 1.72
CA TYR A 61 8.29 6.87 0.50
C TYR A 61 9.51 7.47 -0.21
N ALA A 62 10.48 8.02 0.54
CA ALA A 62 11.72 8.54 -0.02
C ALA A 62 12.58 7.43 -0.65
N ILE A 63 12.72 6.29 0.03
CA ILE A 63 13.51 5.15 -0.47
C ILE A 63 12.90 4.56 -1.75
N GLY A 64 11.57 4.47 -1.82
CA GLY A 64 10.84 3.96 -2.98
C GLY A 64 10.56 5.00 -4.07
N GLN A 65 10.95 6.27 -3.87
CA GLN A 65 10.61 7.40 -4.76
C GLN A 65 9.11 7.49 -5.08
N ILE A 66 8.26 7.10 -4.14
CA ILE A 66 6.82 6.90 -4.37
C ILE A 66 6.14 8.22 -4.75
N SER A 67 6.43 9.27 -3.99
CA SER A 67 5.89 10.61 -4.25
C SER A 67 6.36 11.20 -5.58
N ASP A 68 7.58 10.87 -6.02
CA ASP A 68 8.14 11.36 -7.28
C ASP A 68 7.54 10.64 -8.49
N ILE A 69 7.25 9.34 -8.35
CA ILE A 69 6.55 8.56 -9.36
C ILE A 69 5.08 9.03 -9.45
N GLY A 70 4.47 9.35 -8.31
CA GLY A 70 3.15 9.99 -8.24
C GLY A 70 1.98 9.09 -8.64
N ASN A 71 2.17 7.77 -8.62
CA ASN A 71 1.14 6.79 -8.94
C ASN A 71 0.84 5.92 -7.71
N GLU A 72 -0.15 6.34 -6.94
CA GLU A 72 -0.60 5.62 -5.75
C GLU A 72 -2.13 5.70 -5.58
N HIS A 73 -2.68 4.66 -4.98
CA HIS A 73 -4.07 4.57 -4.59
C HIS A 73 -4.14 4.11 -3.13
N GLN A 74 -4.85 4.90 -2.33
CA GLN A 74 -5.05 4.65 -0.92
C GLN A 74 -6.50 4.22 -0.68
N TYR A 75 -6.68 3.27 0.22
CA TYR A 75 -7.98 2.72 0.57
C TYR A 75 -8.10 2.64 2.08
N THR A 76 -9.20 3.17 2.61
CA THR A 76 -9.66 2.83 3.95
C THR A 76 -9.97 1.34 4.05
N TRP A 77 -10.14 0.85 5.27
CA TRP A 77 -10.55 -0.54 5.48
C TRP A 77 -11.88 -0.87 4.77
N ALA A 78 -12.86 0.02 4.85
CA ALA A 78 -14.17 -0.17 4.23
C ALA A 78 -14.06 -0.23 2.69
N GLU A 79 -13.32 0.69 2.08
CA GLU A 79 -13.09 0.70 0.64
C GLU A 79 -12.32 -0.54 0.17
N ALA A 80 -11.28 -0.95 0.90
CA ALA A 80 -10.53 -2.16 0.58
C ALA A 80 -11.41 -3.42 0.65
N LEU A 81 -12.28 -3.52 1.67
CA LEU A 81 -13.23 -4.62 1.80
C LEU A 81 -14.25 -4.62 0.66
N GLU A 82 -14.83 -3.46 0.32
CA GLU A 82 -15.78 -3.34 -0.78
C GLU A 82 -15.13 -3.78 -2.11
N LYS A 83 -13.91 -3.32 -2.39
CA LYS A 83 -13.17 -3.69 -3.59
C LYS A 83 -12.84 -5.19 -3.60
N ALA A 84 -12.41 -5.75 -2.47
CA ALA A 84 -12.13 -7.19 -2.36
C ALA A 84 -13.38 -8.05 -2.63
N LEU A 85 -14.55 -7.65 -2.12
CA LEU A 85 -15.81 -8.33 -2.38
C LEU A 85 -16.27 -8.18 -3.84
N LYS A 86 -16.06 -6.99 -4.43
CA LYS A 86 -16.47 -6.69 -5.80
C LYS A 86 -15.62 -7.39 -6.86
N TYR A 87 -14.31 -7.44 -6.65
CA TYR A 87 -13.35 -7.95 -7.63
C TYR A 87 -12.81 -9.34 -7.30
N GLU A 88 -13.21 -9.92 -6.17
CA GLU A 88 -12.80 -11.25 -5.70
C GLU A 88 -11.27 -11.43 -5.64
N THR A 89 -10.54 -10.32 -5.48
CA THR A 89 -9.07 -10.25 -5.45
C THR A 89 -8.63 -9.21 -4.42
N TYR A 90 -7.38 -9.31 -3.96
CA TYR A 90 -6.78 -8.35 -3.04
C TYR A 90 -6.09 -7.17 -3.75
N GLY A 91 -6.36 -6.98 -5.04
CA GLY A 91 -5.80 -5.93 -5.88
C GLY A 91 -4.60 -6.37 -6.73
N PRO A 92 -3.92 -5.40 -7.39
CA PRO A 92 -4.31 -3.99 -7.45
C PRO A 92 -5.63 -3.79 -8.20
N TRP A 93 -6.47 -2.86 -7.74
CA TRP A 93 -7.77 -2.60 -8.37
C TRP A 93 -7.76 -1.38 -9.28
N ASP A 94 -7.12 -0.29 -8.84
CA ASP A 94 -7.09 0.98 -9.58
C ASP A 94 -5.68 1.37 -10.05
N LEU A 95 -4.63 0.78 -9.46
CA LEU A 95 -3.24 1.03 -9.84
C LEU A 95 -2.98 0.44 -11.24
N LYS A 96 -2.60 1.33 -12.16
CA LYS A 96 -2.16 0.95 -13.50
C LYS A 96 -0.69 1.30 -13.67
N THR A 97 0.16 0.32 -13.92
CA THR A 97 1.60 0.55 -14.04
C THR A 97 2.06 0.45 -15.49
N ARG A 98 3.22 1.05 -15.80
CA ARG A 98 3.84 0.87 -17.13
C ARG A 98 4.18 -0.60 -17.43
N SER A 99 4.39 -1.42 -16.39
CA SER A 99 4.69 -2.85 -16.52
C SER A 99 3.45 -3.70 -16.82
N GLY A 100 2.24 -3.12 -16.89
CA GLY A 100 1.03 -3.83 -17.28
C GLY A 100 0.23 -4.43 -16.12
N LEU A 101 0.36 -3.90 -14.90
CA LEU A 101 -0.71 -4.00 -13.90
C LEU A 101 -1.86 -3.06 -14.28
#